data_AF-A0A2S9BP30-F1
#
_entry.id   AF-A0A2S9BP30-F1
#
_cell.length_a   1.000
_cell.length_b   1.000
_cell.length_c   1.000
_cell.angle_alpha   90.00
_cell.angle_beta   90.00
_cell.angle_gamma   90.00
#
_symmetry.space_group_name_H-M   'P 1'
#
loop_
_entity.id
_entity.type
_entity.pdbx_description
1 polymer ?
#
loop_
_entity_poly.entity_id
_entity_poly.type
_entity_poly.pdbx_seq_one_letter_code
_entity_poly.pdbx_strand_id
1 'polypeptide(L)'
;MDHAPREVDERDTRWEKSALDLRVFIQDAEGRRETFDLDETTLDAAKQWAMSRADRTSAISIAMRTIDGQGRLGLVWLIADAED
;
A
#
# COMPACT_ATOMS: atom_id res chain seq x y z
N MET A 1 -13.80 -22.81 -5.86
CA MET A 1 -12.65 -23.55 -5.32
C MET A 1 -12.56 -23.16 -3.86
N ASP A 2 -12.59 -24.14 -2.97
CA ASP A 2 -12.58 -23.93 -1.52
C ASP A 2 -11.14 -23.60 -1.11
N HIS A 3 -10.87 -22.35 -0.72
CA HIS A 3 -9.57 -21.95 -0.23
C HIS A 3 -9.50 -22.22 1.27
N ALA A 4 -9.29 -23.50 1.63
CA ALA A 4 -9.02 -23.86 3.02
C ALA A 4 -7.71 -23.19 3.48
N PRO A 5 -7.68 -22.50 4.63
CA PRO A 5 -6.45 -21.91 5.15
C PRO A 5 -5.40 -23.00 5.39
N ARG A 6 -4.15 -22.72 5.02
CA ARG A 6 -3.00 -23.62 5.21
C ARG A 6 -2.10 -23.06 6.31
N GLU A 7 -1.80 -23.89 7.30
CA GLU A 7 -0.77 -23.60 8.30
C GLU A 7 0.61 -23.51 7.62
N VAL A 8 1.35 -22.45 7.91
CA VAL A 8 2.70 -22.19 7.41
C VAL A 8 3.68 -22.21 8.57
N ASP A 9 4.80 -22.92 8.40
CA ASP A 9 5.91 -22.97 9.35
C ASP A 9 6.61 -21.60 9.37
N GLU A 10 6.93 -21.08 10.56
CA GLU A 10 7.64 -19.79 10.72
C GLU A 10 9.05 -19.80 10.10
N ARG A 11 9.59 -20.99 9.80
CA ARG A 11 10.87 -21.21 9.11
C ARG A 11 10.71 -21.36 7.59
N ASP A 12 9.49 -21.26 7.05
CA ASP A 12 9.23 -21.15 5.61
C ASP A 12 9.68 -19.76 5.15
N THR A 13 10.99 -19.55 5.06
CA THR A 13 11.63 -18.30 4.63
C THR A 13 11.52 -18.12 3.13
N ARG A 14 10.30 -18.10 2.60
CA ARG A 14 10.05 -17.58 1.26
C ARG A 14 10.29 -16.08 1.29
N TRP A 15 11.35 -15.65 0.59
CA TRP A 15 11.71 -14.27 0.26
C TRP A 15 10.82 -13.20 0.91
N GLU A 16 11.16 -12.81 2.14
CA GLU A 16 10.58 -11.62 2.76
C GLU A 16 11.15 -10.40 2.02
N LYS A 17 10.38 -9.83 1.09
CA LYS A 17 10.74 -8.53 0.51
C LYS A 17 10.35 -7.47 1.54
N SER A 18 11.30 -7.06 2.38
CA SER A 18 11.07 -5.98 3.36
C SER A 18 10.73 -4.65 2.66
N ALA A 19 11.09 -4.51 1.38
CA ALA A 19 10.91 -3.32 0.56
C ALA A 19 9.84 -3.54 -0.51
N LEU A 20 8.80 -2.72 -0.50
CA LEU A 20 7.64 -2.74 -1.38
C LEU A 20 7.63 -1.52 -2.30
N ASP A 21 7.02 -1.69 -3.46
CA ASP A 21 6.72 -0.58 -4.37
C ASP A 21 5.29 -0.12 -4.05
N LEU A 22 5.16 1.01 -3.37
CA LEU A 22 3.90 1.53 -2.85
C LEU A 22 3.42 2.75 -3.65
N ARG A 23 2.11 2.95 -3.67
CA ARG A 23 1.45 4.17 -4.13
C ARG A 23 0.64 4.74 -2.98
N VAL A 24 0.90 6.00 -2.65
CA VAL A 24 0.23 6.74 -1.59
C VAL A 24 -0.68 7.78 -2.22
N PHE A 25 -1.89 7.86 -1.71
CA PHE A 25 -2.88 8.87 -2.04
C PHE A 25 -3.11 9.72 -0.80
N ILE A 26 -3.03 11.04 -0.97
CA ILE A 26 -3.35 12.01 0.08
C ILE A 26 -4.47 12.87 -0.46
N GLN A 27 -5.59 12.92 0.25
CA GLN A 27 -6.76 13.73 -0.12
C GLN A 27 -6.98 14.76 0.99
N ASP A 28 -6.98 16.04 0.63
CA ASP A 28 -7.28 17.10 1.58
C ASP A 28 -8.79 17.25 1.83
N ALA A 29 -9.15 18.10 2.79
CA ALA A 29 -10.55 18.33 3.18
C ALA A 29 -11.39 18.99 2.08
N GLU A 30 -10.76 19.59 1.07
CA GLU A 30 -11.42 20.17 -0.10
C GLU A 30 -11.60 19.14 -1.23
N GLY A 31 -11.16 17.89 -1.00
CA GLY A 31 -11.27 16.78 -1.94
C GLY A 31 -10.17 16.75 -3.00
N ARG A 32 -9.15 17.62 -2.92
CA ARG A 32 -8.02 17.57 -3.84
C ARG A 32 -7.12 16.41 -3.46
N ARG A 33 -6.83 15.57 -4.46
CA ARG A 33 -6.04 14.34 -4.31
C ARG A 33 -4.66 14.49 -4.95
N GLU A 34 -3.62 14.23 -4.17
CA GLU A 34 -2.25 14.05 -4.63
C GLU A 34 -1.89 12.55 -4.61
N THR A 35 -1.03 12.12 -5.52
CA THR A 35 -0.63 10.71 -5.67
C THR A 35 0.89 10.61 -5.83
N PHE A 36 1.49 9.71 -5.07
CA PHE A 36 2.93 9.53 -5.03
C PHE A 36 3.31 8.06 -5.10
N ASP A 37 4.35 7.76 -5.86
CA ASP A 37 4.96 6.44 -5.91
C ASP A 37 6.21 6.44 -5.02
N LEU A 38 6.32 5.41 -4.19
CA LEU A 38 7.48 5.14 -3.34
C LEU A 38 8.01 3.76 -3.72
N ASP A 39 9.23 3.71 -4.24
CA ASP A 39 9.90 2.47 -4.60
C ASP A 39 10.75 1.97 -3.42
N GLU A 40 10.88 0.64 -3.31
CA GLU A 40 11.75 -0.02 -2.32
C GLU A 40 11.57 0.47 -0.85
N THR A 41 10.33 0.71 -0.42
CA THR A 41 10.02 1.26 0.92
C THR A 41 9.24 0.27 1.81
N THR A 42 9.22 0.49 3.11
CA THR A 42 8.36 -0.28 4.02
C THR A 42 6.98 0.39 4.15
N LEU A 43 5.95 -0.37 4.54
CA LEU A 43 4.63 0.20 4.80
C LEU A 43 4.65 1.25 5.93
N ASP A 44 5.42 1.00 6.99
CA ASP A 44 5.59 1.94 8.10
C ASP A 44 6.27 3.24 7.64
N ALA A 45 7.36 3.14 6.88
CA ALA A 45 8.06 4.32 6.36
C ALA A 45 7.17 5.15 5.42
N ALA A 46 6.42 4.48 4.53
CA ALA A 46 5.44 5.15 3.67
C ALA A 46 4.33 5.84 4.47
N LYS A 47 3.83 5.21 5.54
CA LYS A 47 2.83 5.80 6.43
C LYS A 47 3.37 7.02 7.16
N GLN A 48 4.56 6.93 7.75
CA GLN A 48 5.20 8.06 8.43
C GLN A 48 5.46 9.23 7.47
N TRP A 49 5.97 8.93 6.28
CA TRP A 49 6.16 9.91 5.23
C TRP A 49 4.83 10.59 4.83
N ALA A 50 3.78 9.81 4.61
CA ALA A 50 2.47 10.33 4.23
C ALA A 50 1.90 11.25 5.32
N MET A 51 1.98 10.83 6.59
CA MET A 51 1.55 11.62 7.75
C MET A 51 2.38 12.90 7.93
N SER A 52 3.66 12.90 7.53
CA SER A 52 4.50 14.11 7.59
C SER A 52 4.12 15.17 6.55
N ARG A 53 3.46 14.73 5.46
CA ARG A 53 3.07 15.58 4.34
C ARG A 53 1.59 15.98 4.37
N ALA A 54 0.76 15.09 4.89
CA ALA A 54 -0.67 15.27 5.04
C ALA A 54 -0.99 16.28 6.14
N ASP A 55 -2.00 17.12 5.91
CA ASP A 55 -2.59 17.90 6.99
C ASP A 55 -3.41 16.99 7.92
N ARG A 56 -3.70 17.45 9.14
CA ARG A 56 -4.45 16.66 10.14
C ARG A 56 -5.83 16.20 9.68
N THR A 57 -6.39 16.86 8.68
CA THR A 57 -7.72 16.57 8.11
C THR A 57 -7.65 15.77 6.82
N SER A 58 -6.45 15.42 6.34
CA SER A 58 -6.30 14.68 5.10
C SER A 58 -6.54 13.19 5.32
N ALA A 59 -7.23 12.57 4.37
CA ALA A 59 -7.34 11.13 4.24
C ALA A 59 -6.09 10.56 3.55
N ILE A 60 -5.61 9.40 4.01
CA ILE A 60 -4.43 8.72 3.46
C ILE A 60 -4.82 7.30 3.07
N SER A 61 -4.59 6.95 1.80
CA SER A 61 -4.70 5.57 1.31
C SER A 61 -3.36 5.09 0.76
N ILE A 62 -3.03 3.82 0.99
CA ILE A 62 -1.77 3.21 0.53
C ILE A 62 -2.09 1.89 -0.17
N ALA A 63 -1.59 1.75 -1.40
CA ALA A 63 -1.66 0.51 -2.16
C ALA A 63 -0.26 0.01 -2.51
N MET A 64 -0.08 -1.31 -2.55
CA MET A 64 1.06 -1.93 -3.19
C MET A 64 0.85 -1.95 -4.70
N ARG A 65 1.85 -1.48 -5.44
CA ARG A 65 1.92 -1.59 -6.90
C ARG A 65 2.36 -3.01 -7.25
N THR A 66 1.64 -3.63 -8.16
CA THR A 66 1.97 -4.95 -8.71
C THR A 66 1.88 -4.90 -10.23
N ILE A 67 2.57 -5.81 -10.91
CA ILE A 67 2.52 -5.93 -12.36
C ILE A 67 2.04 -7.34 -12.68
N ASP A 68 1.00 -7.46 -13.49
CA ASP A 68 0.51 -8.78 -13.92
C ASP A 68 1.40 -9.40 -15.00
N GLY A 69 1.10 -10.65 -15.40
CA GLY A 69 1.85 -11.35 -16.45
C GLY A 69 1.78 -10.70 -17.84
N GLN A 70 0.98 -9.65 -18.03
CA GLN A 70 0.86 -8.88 -19.26
C GLN A 70 1.52 -7.48 -19.15
N GLY A 71 2.18 -7.18 -18.04
CA GLY A 71 2.84 -5.89 -17.82
C GLY A 71 1.90 -4.77 -17.36
N ARG A 72 0.65 -5.08 -16.96
CA ARG A 72 -0.31 -4.07 -16.51
C ARG A 72 -0.13 -3.78 -15.02
N LEU A 73 -0.14 -2.49 -14.67
CA LEU A 73 -0.08 -2.04 -13.29
C LEU A 73 -1.40 -2.35 -12.57
N GLY A 74 -1.32 -3.13 -11.50
CA GLY A 74 -2.37 -3.36 -10.53
C GLY A 74 -2.07 -2.66 -9.20
N LEU A 75 -3.12 -2.40 -8.42
CA LEU A 75 -3.02 -1.87 -7.06
C LEU A 75 -3.67 -2.85 -6.10
N VAL A 76 -2.96 -3.18 -5.02
CA VAL A 76 -3.47 -3.95 -3.88
C VAL A 76 -3.55 -3.02 -2.68
N TRP A 77 -4.76 -2.70 -2.23
CA TRP A 77 -4.95 -1.76 -1.13
C TRP A 77 -4.49 -2.38 0.20
N LEU A 78 -3.54 -1.71 0.86
CA LEU A 78 -3.02 -2.07 2.17
C LEU A 78 -3.68 -1.24 3.27
N ILE A 79 -3.89 0.04 2.98
CA ILE A 79 -4.65 0.98 3.79
C ILE A 79 -5.63 1.64 2.84
N ALA A 80 -6.92 1.40 3.03
CA ALA A 80 -7.97 2.16 2.38
C ALA A 80 -8.51 3.15 3.40
N ASP A 81 -8.51 4.43 3.06
CA ASP A 81 -9.44 5.34 3.73
C ASP A 81 -10.84 4.88 3.32
N ALA A 82 -11.61 4.40 4.28
CA ALA A 82 -12.93 3.87 4.04
C ALA A 82 -13.88 5.05 3.80
N GLU A 83 -13.82 5.64 2.60
CA GLU A 83 -14.94 6.42 2.07
C GLU A 83 -15.85 5.42 1.32
N ASP A 84 -16.89 4.95 2.02
CA ASP A 84 -18.14 4.44 1.41
C ASP A 84 -19.07 5.63 1.12
#